data_AF-A0A8T4YT66-F1
#
_entry.id   AF-A0A8T4YT66-F1
#
_cell.length_a   1.000
_cell.length_b   1.000
_cell.length_c   1.000
_cell.angle_alpha   90.00
_cell.angle_beta   90.00
_cell.angle_gamma   90.00
#
_symmetry.space_group_name_H-M   'P 1'
#
loop_
_entity.id
_entity.type
_entity.pdbx_description
1 polymer ?
#
loop_
_entity_poly.entity_id
_entity_poly.type
_entity_poly.pdbx_seq_one_letter_code
_entity_poly.pdbx_strand_id
1 'polypeptide(L)' 'MGRVRVMEKITTGIAYECLRCGAKVFTEELELRGGEIKCTVCGYRVLKKIRPPVVKRVQAK' A
#
# COMPACT_ATOMS: atom_id res chain seq x y z
N MET A 1 -6.07 11.74 31.57
CA MET A 1 -5.50 12.36 30.34
C MET A 1 -4.39 11.45 29.84
N GLY A 2 -4.29 10.97 28.60
CA GLY A 2 -5.05 11.26 27.39
C GLY A 2 -5.33 10.00 26.58
N ARG A 3 -6.47 10.04 25.87
CA ARG A 3 -6.88 9.05 24.88
C ARG A 3 -5.95 9.19 23.66
N VAL A 4 -5.05 8.25 23.45
CA VAL A 4 -4.39 8.13 22.15
C VAL A 4 -5.44 7.60 21.17
N ARG A 5 -6.06 8.51 20.42
CA ARG A 5 -6.85 8.17 19.23
C ARG A 5 -5.87 7.68 18.17
N VAL A 6 -5.57 6.38 18.17
CA VAL A 6 -5.02 5.77 16.95
C VAL A 6 -6.20 5.57 16.02
N MET A 7 -6.27 6.48 15.07
CA MET A 7 -7.25 6.55 14.00
C MET A 7 -7.25 5.22 13.23
N GLU A 8 -8.20 4.34 13.53
CA GLU A 8 -8.58 3.19 12.71
C GLU A 8 -9.19 3.72 11.40
N LYS A 9 -8.36 4.16 10.46
CA LYS A 9 -8.71 4.08 9.06
C LYS A 9 -8.11 2.79 8.54
N ILE A 10 -8.88 1.71 8.60
CA ILE A 10 -8.68 0.55 7.72
C ILE A 10 -9.07 1.08 6.34
N THR A 11 -8.20 1.86 5.70
CA THR A 11 -8.35 2.18 4.30
C THR A 11 -8.24 0.85 3.57
N THR A 12 -9.36 0.38 3.04
CA THR A 12 -9.48 -0.70 2.06
C THR A 12 -8.82 -0.31 0.73
N GLY A 13 -7.64 0.31 0.79
CA GLY A 13 -6.82 0.72 -0.34
C GLY A 13 -5.74 -0.32 -0.57
N ILE A 14 -5.51 -0.68 -1.83
CA ILE A 14 -4.42 -1.58 -2.20
C ILE A 14 -3.12 -0.80 -1.98
N ALA A 15 -2.35 -1.21 -0.98
CA ALA A 15 -1.04 -0.63 -0.72
C ALA A 15 0.03 -1.31 -1.58
N TYR A 16 0.94 -0.51 -2.12
CA TYR A 16 2.10 -0.96 -2.85
C TYR A 16 3.38 -0.54 -2.13
N GLU A 17 4.45 -1.28 -2.35
CA GLU A 17 5.77 -1.05 -1.81
C GLU A 17 6.76 -0.82 -2.97
N CYS A 18 7.51 0.28 -2.93
CA CYS A 18 8.55 0.50 -3.91
C CYS A 18 9.75 -0.42 -3.64
N LEU A 19 10.20 -1.16 -4.66
CA LEU A 19 11.34 -2.08 -4.52
C LEU A 19 12.69 -1.38 -4.30
N ARG A 20 12.80 -0.08 -4.64
CA ARG A 20 14.06 0.67 -4.54
C ARG A 20 14.22 1.39 -3.20
N CYS A 21 13.16 2.00 -2.67
CA CYS A 21 13.22 2.79 -1.44
C CYS A 21 12.36 2.22 -0.29
N GLY A 22 11.57 1.16 -0.53
CA GLY A 22 10.67 0.59 0.47
C GLY A 22 9.48 1.47 0.84
N ALA A 23 9.28 2.59 0.15
CA ALA A 23 8.16 3.50 0.43
C ALA A 23 6.82 2.81 0.14
N LYS A 24 5.88 2.93 1.08
CA LYS A 24 4.50 2.46 0.93
C LYS A 24 3.68 3.53 0.22
N VAL A 25 3.11 3.18 -0.93
CA VAL A 25 2.30 4.07 -1.77
C VAL A 25 0.93 3.43 -1.94
N PHE A 26 -0.13 4.20 -1.73
CA PHE A 26 -1.51 3.72 -1.89
C PHE A 26 -1.99 3.91 -3.34
N THR A 27 -2.93 3.07 -3.80
CA THR A 27 -3.55 3.22 -5.14
C THR A 27 -4.09 4.62 -5.36
N GLU A 28 -4.70 5.21 -4.35
CA GLU A 28 -5.34 6.54 -4.40
C GLU A 28 -4.35 7.62 -4.85
N GLU A 29 -3.09 7.53 -4.40
CA GLU A 29 -2.01 8.47 -4.75
C GLU A 29 -1.50 8.30 -6.21
N LEU A 30 -1.61 7.10 -6.79
CA LEU A 30 -1.27 6.85 -8.19
C LEU A 30 -2.38 7.33 -9.13
N GLU A 31 -3.64 7.12 -8.74
CA GLU A 31 -4.80 7.51 -9.53
C GLU A 31 -4.91 9.04 -9.63
N LEU A 32 -4.63 9.76 -8.53
CA LEU A 32 -4.64 11.23 -8.51
C LEU A 32 -3.62 11.88 -9.46
N ARG A 33 -2.53 11.17 -9.79
CA ARG A 33 -1.40 11.70 -10.56
C ARG A 33 -1.42 11.32 -12.04
N GLY A 34 -2.53 10.75 -12.52
CA GLY A 34 -2.70 10.39 -13.94
C GLY A 34 -2.35 8.94 -14.28
N GLY A 35 -2.40 8.04 -13.30
CA GLY A 35 -2.28 6.59 -13.54
C GLY A 35 -0.86 6.09 -13.83
N GLU A 36 0.15 6.94 -13.70
CA GLU A 36 1.54 6.50 -13.84
C GLU A 36 2.00 5.75 -12.58
N ILE A 37 2.46 4.50 -12.76
CA ILE A 37 3.10 3.71 -11.71
C ILE A 37 4.49 4.31 -11.45
N LYS A 38 4.53 5.40 -10.68
CA LYS A 38 5.77 6.08 -10.26
C LYS A 38 5.78 6.18 -8.75
N CYS A 39 6.89 5.78 -8.13
CA CYS A 39 7.12 6.03 -6.73
C CYS A 39 7.27 7.55 -6.50
N THR A 40 6.49 8.09 -5.57
CA THR A 40 6.48 9.52 -5.21
C THR A 40 7.79 10.02 -4.62
N VAL A 41 8.61 9.10 -4.09
CA VAL A 41 9.86 9.42 -3.37
C VAL A 41 11.08 9.35 -4.29
N CYS A 42 11.16 8.35 -5.17
CA CYS A 42 12.37 8.08 -5.97
C CYS A 42 12.15 8.03 -7.48
N GLY A 43 10.92 8.19 -7.97
CA GLY A 43 10.58 8.12 -9.40
C GLY A 43 10.68 6.72 -10.01
N TYR A 44 10.99 5.68 -9.22
CA TYR A 44 11.08 4.30 -9.70
C TYR A 44 9.69 3.75 -10.08
N ARG A 45 9.64 2.95 -11.15
CA ARG A 45 8.36 2.54 -11.78
C ARG A 45 7.86 1.14 -11.39
N VAL A 46 8.57 0.46 -10.48
CA VAL A 46 8.21 -0.89 -10.05
C VAL A 46 7.76 -0.85 -8.60
N LEU A 47 6.48 -1.16 -8.39
CA LEU A 47 5.82 -1.23 -7.10
C LEU A 47 5.25 -2.63 -6.89
N LYS A 48 5.48 -3.21 -5.71
CA LYS A 48 5.00 -4.54 -5.30
C LYS A 48 3.72 -4.40 -4.49
N LYS A 49 2.65 -5.12 -4.83
CA LYS A 49 1.43 -5.14 -4.00
C LYS A 49 1.73 -5.78 -2.65
N ILE A 50 1.39 -5.08 -1.57
CA ILE A 50 1.49 -5.61 -0.22
C ILE A 50 0.37 -6.65 -0.03
N ARG A 51 0.72 -7.80 0.55
CA ARG A 51 -0.26 -8.85 0.81
C ARG A 51 -1.31 -8.30 1.79
N PRO A 52 -2.60 -8.32 1.44
CA PRO A 52 -3.63 -7.90 2.37
C PRO A 52 -3.64 -8.83 3.59
N PRO A 53 -4.06 -8.33 4.78
CA PRO A 53 -4.08 -9.12 6.01
C PRO A 53 -5.13 -10.26 5.97
N VAL A 54 -5.98 -10.32 4.94
CA VAL A 54 -6.94 -11.40 4.76
C VAL A 54 -6.21 -12.72 4.44
N VAL A 55 -6.38 -13.69 5.34
CA VAL A 55 -5.75 -15.01 5.22
C VAL A 55 -6.35 -15.78 4.04
N LYS A 56 -5.48 -16.29 3.15
CA LYS A 56 -5.89 -17.20 2.08
C LYS A 56 -5.82 -18.63 2.62
N ARG A 57 -6.97 -19.30 2.76
CA ARG A 57 -7.03 -20.73 3.10
C ARG A 57 -6.74 -21.56 1.84
N VAL A 58 -5.80 -22.50 1.92
CA VAL A 58 -5.42 -23.39 0.82
C VAL A 58 -5.56 -24.82 1.34
N GLN A 59 -6.31 -25.67 0.64
CA GLN A 59 -6.41 -27.09 0.99
C GLN A 59 -5.10 -27.78 0.63
N ALA A 60 -4.54 -28.54 1.57
CA ALA A 60 -3.40 -29.43 1.31
C ALA A 60 -3.93 -30.74 0.72
N LYS A 61 -3.25 -31.25 -0.32
CA LYS A 61 -3.51 -32.59 -0.89
C LYS A 61 -2.59 -33.60 -0.21
#